data_AF-A0A316UFL1-F1
#
_entry.id   AF-A0A316UFL1-F1
#
_cell.length_a   1.000
_cell.length_b   1.000
_cell.length_c   1.000
_cell.angle_alpha   90.00
_cell.angle_beta   90.00
_cell.angle_gamma   90.00
#
_symmetry.space_group_name_H-M   'P 1'
#
loop_
_entity.id
_entity.type
_entity.pdbx_description
1 polymer ?
#
loop_
_entity_poly.entity_id
_entity_poly.type
_entity_poly.pdbx_seq_one_letter_code
_entity_poly.pdbx_strand_id
1 'polypeptide(L)'
;MAKKKKAPQLEAWCWYCDREFEDDKVLLQHQKAKHYKCSYCPRRLNTAGGLTVHLHQVHKAEPTKIENALPGRESFDIEIYGMVGVPEADLAEWRSRRANNGNMGGGPSGQPGTKRQKVENVALTPDQLKAQLEAHKALMSGQAPPPGSVPPQFGAPPAGPPPPFAPGYPNQ
;
A
#
# COMPACT_ATOMS: atom_id res chain seq x y z
N MET A 1 -22.32 21.90 -16.38
CA MET A 1 -21.83 21.42 -15.07
C MET A 1 -21.61 19.91 -15.15
N ALA A 2 -20.36 19.47 -15.27
CA ALA A 2 -20.05 18.04 -15.39
C ALA A 2 -20.13 17.37 -14.01
N LYS A 3 -21.02 16.39 -13.87
CA LYS A 3 -21.08 15.50 -12.71
C LYS A 3 -19.75 14.73 -12.63
N LYS A 4 -18.87 15.08 -11.69
CA LYS A 4 -17.73 14.24 -11.31
C LYS A 4 -18.30 12.86 -10.94
N LYS A 5 -18.05 11.86 -11.79
CA LYS A 5 -18.35 10.46 -11.49
C LYS A 5 -17.53 10.11 -10.25
N LYS A 6 -18.20 9.92 -9.12
CA LYS A 6 -17.56 9.35 -7.93
C LYS A 6 -16.95 8.02 -8.37
N ALA A 7 -15.67 7.80 -8.06
CA ALA A 7 -15.06 6.50 -8.26
C ALA A 7 -15.92 5.45 -7.57
N PRO A 8 -16.06 4.24 -8.14
CA PRO A 8 -16.80 3.19 -7.47
C PRO A 8 -16.23 3.00 -6.07
N GLN A 9 -17.12 3.04 -5.08
CA GLN A 9 -16.77 2.86 -3.68
C GLN A 9 -16.40 1.38 -3.54
N LEU A 10 -15.11 1.04 -3.54
CA LEU A 10 -14.64 -0.36 -3.42
C LEU A 10 -14.95 -0.97 -2.03
N GLU A 11 -16.18 -1.33 -1.69
CA GLU A 11 -16.58 -1.56 -0.30
C GLU A 11 -16.07 -2.85 0.34
N ALA A 12 -15.40 -3.73 -0.40
CA ALA A 12 -14.95 -5.03 0.08
C ALA A 12 -13.42 -5.20 0.02
N TRP A 13 -12.85 -6.02 0.90
CA TRP A 13 -11.41 -6.28 0.99
C TRP A 13 -11.11 -7.71 1.42
N CYS A 14 -10.06 -8.31 0.85
CA CYS A 14 -9.61 -9.66 1.17
C CYS A 14 -8.52 -9.65 2.25
N TRP A 15 -8.86 -10.16 3.43
CA TRP A 15 -7.94 -10.27 4.56
C TRP A 15 -6.70 -11.14 4.26
N TYR A 16 -6.80 -12.13 3.37
CA TYR A 16 -5.68 -13.02 3.06
C TYR A 16 -4.61 -12.40 2.17
N CYS A 17 -4.97 -11.53 1.23
CA CYS A 17 -4.03 -10.99 0.22
C CYS A 17 -4.09 -9.48 0.01
N ASP A 18 -4.78 -8.77 0.91
CA ASP A 18 -4.92 -7.33 0.95
C ASP A 18 -5.55 -6.65 -0.28
N ARG A 19 -6.24 -7.43 -1.13
CA ARG A 19 -6.89 -6.90 -2.35
C ARG A 19 -8.22 -6.25 -2.03
N GLU A 20 -8.49 -5.10 -2.64
CA GLU A 20 -9.75 -4.38 -2.56
C GLU A 20 -10.67 -4.74 -3.74
N PHE A 21 -11.97 -4.80 -3.49
CA PHE A 21 -13.01 -5.21 -4.42
C PHE A 21 -14.21 -4.26 -4.34
N GLU A 22 -14.96 -4.16 -5.45
CA GLU A 22 -16.18 -3.34 -5.53
C GLU A 22 -17.31 -3.93 -4.69
N ASP A 23 -17.48 -5.25 -4.77
CA ASP A 23 -18.57 -5.97 -4.12
C ASP A 23 -18.07 -7.14 -3.26
N ASP A 24 -18.81 -7.43 -2.20
CA ASP A 24 -18.60 -8.63 -1.37
C ASP A 24 -18.76 -9.93 -2.18
N LYS A 25 -19.66 -9.95 -3.17
CA LYS A 25 -19.83 -11.11 -4.07
C LYS A 25 -18.56 -11.39 -4.89
N VAL A 26 -17.90 -10.33 -5.38
CA VAL A 26 -16.66 -10.45 -6.16
C VAL A 26 -15.53 -10.89 -5.24
N LEU A 27 -15.46 -10.35 -4.02
CA LEU A 27 -14.54 -10.79 -2.98
C LEU A 27 -14.72 -12.29 -2.66
N LEU A 28 -15.94 -12.76 -2.49
CA LEU A 28 -16.21 -14.16 -2.19
C LEU A 28 -15.78 -15.08 -3.34
N GLN A 29 -16.05 -14.70 -4.59
CA GLN A 29 -15.56 -15.43 -5.76
C GLN A 29 -14.03 -15.47 -5.80
N HIS A 30 -13.38 -14.36 -5.44
CA HIS A 30 -11.93 -14.28 -5.34
C HIS A 30 -11.38 -15.23 -4.25
N GLN A 31 -11.95 -15.23 -3.04
CA GLN A 31 -11.56 -16.13 -1.95
C GLN A 31 -11.66 -17.59 -2.39
N LYS A 32 -12.78 -17.98 -3.02
CA LYS A 32 -12.99 -19.33 -3.56
C LYS A 32 -11.98 -19.71 -4.66
N ALA A 33 -11.62 -18.77 -5.53
CA ALA A 33 -10.73 -19.04 -6.66
C ALA A 33 -9.25 -19.04 -6.29
N LYS A 34 -8.86 -18.29 -5.24
CA LYS A 34 -7.45 -18.06 -4.88
C LYS A 34 -7.04 -18.73 -3.57
N HIS A 35 -7.85 -18.67 -2.52
CA HIS A 35 -7.47 -19.12 -1.17
C HIS A 35 -8.06 -20.49 -0.84
N TYR A 36 -9.29 -20.76 -1.26
CA TYR A 36 -9.99 -22.01 -0.93
C TYR A 36 -9.88 -23.07 -2.03
N LYS A 37 -8.71 -23.15 -2.65
CA LYS A 37 -8.39 -24.14 -3.70
C LYS A 37 -7.68 -25.33 -3.07
N CYS A 38 -8.10 -26.55 -3.40
CA CYS A 38 -7.35 -27.74 -3.03
C CYS A 38 -6.05 -27.84 -3.85
N SER A 39 -4.95 -28.22 -3.20
CA SER A 39 -3.67 -28.42 -3.89
C SER A 39 -3.57 -29.78 -4.60
N TYR A 40 -4.42 -30.76 -4.22
CA TYR A 40 -4.41 -32.12 -4.76
C TYR A 40 -5.47 -32.39 -5.83
N CYS A 41 -6.50 -31.54 -5.94
CA CYS A 41 -7.57 -31.71 -6.92
C CYS A 41 -8.11 -30.35 -7.40
N PRO A 42 -8.88 -30.30 -8.51
CA PRO A 42 -9.40 -29.04 -9.03
C PRO A 42 -10.57 -28.48 -8.20
N ARG A 43 -10.91 -29.09 -7.05
CA ARG A 43 -12.05 -28.69 -6.24
C ARG A 43 -11.76 -27.39 -5.48
N ARG A 44 -12.78 -26.54 -5.41
CA ARG A 44 -12.77 -25.25 -4.71
C ARG A 44 -13.89 -25.20 -3.69
N LEU A 45 -13.55 -24.82 -2.47
CA LEU A 45 -14.47 -24.78 -1.33
C LEU A 45 -14.86 -23.32 -1.03
N ASN A 46 -15.86 -23.12 -0.18
CA ASN A 46 -16.33 -21.77 0.15
C ASN A 46 -15.74 -21.23 1.46
N THR A 47 -15.11 -22.08 2.28
CA THR A 47 -14.57 -21.75 3.60
C THR A 47 -13.24 -22.45 3.86
N ALA A 48 -12.43 -21.89 4.76
CA ALA A 48 -11.16 -22.47 5.20
C ALA A 48 -11.36 -23.82 5.90
N GLY A 49 -12.33 -23.91 6.83
CA GLY A 49 -12.68 -25.17 7.49
C GLY A 49 -13.14 -26.26 6.51
N GLY A 50 -13.91 -25.88 5.48
CA GLY A 50 -14.31 -26.81 4.41
C GLY A 50 -13.13 -27.36 3.61
N LEU A 51 -12.07 -26.55 3.41
CA LEU A 51 -10.84 -26.99 2.76
C LEU A 51 -10.05 -27.96 3.65
N THR A 52 -9.92 -27.67 4.95
CA THR A 52 -9.30 -28.57 5.94
C THR A 52 -9.96 -29.94 5.95
N VAL A 53 -11.30 -29.97 6.09
CA VAL A 53 -12.06 -31.22 6.11
C VAL A 53 -11.94 -31.97 4.78
N HIS A 54 -11.97 -31.25 3.66
CA HIS A 54 -11.79 -31.85 2.34
C HIS A 54 -10.41 -32.53 2.19
N LEU A 55 -9.35 -31.87 2.66
CA LEU A 55 -7.99 -32.41 2.61
C LEU A 55 -7.86 -33.66 3.49
N HIS A 56 -8.42 -33.64 4.71
CA HIS A 56 -8.44 -34.81 5.59
C HIS A 56 -9.25 -35.98 5.03
N GLN A 57 -10.44 -35.73 4.48
CA GLN A 57 -11.37 -36.78 4.07
C GLN A 57 -11.05 -37.38 2.70
N VAL A 58 -10.73 -36.55 1.71
CA VAL A 58 -10.55 -36.98 0.31
C VAL A 58 -9.09 -37.33 0.04
N HIS A 59 -8.16 -36.57 0.59
CA HIS A 59 -6.74 -36.71 0.29
C HIS A 59 -5.92 -37.29 1.44
N LYS A 60 -6.51 -37.42 2.65
CA LYS A 60 -5.81 -37.86 3.88
C LYS A 60 -4.50 -37.08 4.10
N ALA A 61 -4.52 -35.80 3.75
CA ALA A 61 -3.36 -34.91 3.83
C ALA A 61 -3.64 -33.81 4.87
N GLU A 62 -2.65 -33.47 5.70
CA GLU A 62 -2.79 -32.40 6.68
C GLU A 62 -2.66 -31.00 6.02
N PRO A 63 -3.61 -30.08 6.28
CA PRO A 63 -3.55 -28.72 5.80
C PRO A 63 -2.47 -27.96 6.56
N THR A 64 -1.39 -27.58 5.87
CA THR A 64 -0.27 -26.83 6.49
C THR A 64 -0.54 -25.33 6.49
N LYS A 65 -0.89 -24.77 5.32
CA LYS A 65 -1.18 -23.34 5.15
C LYS A 65 -2.09 -23.08 3.96
N ILE A 66 -2.83 -21.97 4.01
CA ILE A 66 -3.61 -21.48 2.88
C ILE A 66 -2.66 -20.96 1.78
N GLU A 67 -2.83 -21.45 0.54
CA GLU A 67 -2.04 -20.98 -0.60
C GLU A 67 -2.36 -19.50 -0.93
N ASN A 68 -1.32 -18.72 -1.26
CA ASN A 68 -1.43 -17.31 -1.62
C ASN A 68 -1.96 -16.36 -0.53
N ALA A 69 -1.88 -16.73 0.75
CA ALA A 69 -2.12 -15.84 1.88
C ALA A 69 -0.83 -15.10 2.32
N LEU A 70 -1.00 -13.93 2.93
CA LEU A 70 0.07 -13.18 3.58
C LEU A 70 0.62 -13.95 4.79
N PRO A 71 1.93 -13.84 5.09
CA PRO A 71 2.53 -14.49 6.25
C PRO A 71 1.86 -14.02 7.54
N GLY A 72 1.45 -14.97 8.38
CA GLY A 72 0.72 -14.69 9.62
C GLY A 72 -0.80 -14.53 9.43
N ARG A 73 -1.31 -14.64 8.20
CA ARG A 73 -2.76 -14.70 7.87
C ARG A 73 -3.13 -16.00 7.16
N GLU A 74 -2.33 -17.06 7.32
CA GLU A 74 -2.46 -18.32 6.58
C GLU A 74 -3.15 -19.46 7.36
N SER A 75 -3.65 -19.16 8.57
CA SER A 75 -4.32 -20.10 9.46
C SER A 75 -5.71 -20.49 8.95
N PHE A 76 -6.09 -21.76 9.12
CA PHE A 76 -7.42 -22.28 8.78
C PHE A 76 -8.48 -22.06 9.87
N ASP A 77 -8.07 -21.60 11.05
CA ASP A 77 -8.93 -21.43 12.23
C ASP A 77 -9.91 -20.25 12.09
N ILE A 78 -9.52 -19.22 11.34
CA ILE A 78 -10.33 -18.02 11.15
C ILE A 78 -11.25 -18.22 9.95
N GLU A 79 -12.55 -18.39 10.21
CA GLU A 79 -13.56 -18.58 9.18
C GLU A 79 -14.04 -17.25 8.59
N ILE A 80 -13.41 -16.84 7.48
CA ILE A 80 -13.78 -15.61 6.76
C ILE A 80 -14.67 -15.95 5.56
N TYR A 81 -15.85 -15.34 5.51
CA TYR A 81 -16.79 -15.40 4.40
C TYR A 81 -17.11 -13.98 3.91
N GLY A 82 -16.53 -13.61 2.76
CA GLY A 82 -16.57 -12.21 2.32
C GLY A 82 -15.89 -11.33 3.36
N MET A 83 -16.61 -10.36 3.92
CA MET A 83 -16.16 -9.54 5.06
C MET A 83 -16.60 -10.07 6.45
N VAL A 84 -17.46 -11.08 6.50
CA VAL A 84 -17.94 -11.66 7.77
C VAL A 84 -16.89 -12.62 8.32
N GLY A 85 -16.61 -12.53 9.62
CA GLY A 85 -15.62 -13.39 10.30
C GLY A 85 -14.18 -12.86 10.26
N VAL A 86 -13.93 -11.72 9.61
CA VAL A 86 -12.66 -11.02 9.73
C VAL A 86 -12.55 -10.44 11.15
N PRO A 87 -11.39 -10.58 11.84
CA PRO A 87 -11.19 -9.99 13.16
C PRO A 87 -11.52 -8.49 13.17
N GLU A 88 -12.28 -8.05 14.18
CA GLU A 88 -12.78 -6.67 14.23
C GLU A 88 -11.64 -5.64 14.29
N ALA A 89 -10.51 -5.99 14.91
CA ALA A 89 -9.30 -5.15 14.92
C ALA A 89 -8.79 -4.85 13.50
N ASP A 90 -8.69 -5.87 12.64
CA ASP A 90 -8.27 -5.71 11.24
C ASP A 90 -9.32 -4.94 10.42
N LEU A 91 -10.61 -5.23 10.61
CA LEU A 91 -11.69 -4.51 9.93
C LEU A 91 -11.71 -3.03 10.29
N ALA A 92 -11.50 -2.70 11.57
CA ALA A 92 -11.47 -1.33 12.05
C ALA A 92 -10.25 -0.57 11.51
N GLU A 93 -9.07 -1.21 11.48
CA GLU A 93 -7.88 -0.62 10.89
C GLU A 93 -8.09 -0.37 9.39
N TRP A 94 -8.60 -1.36 8.65
CA TRP A 94 -8.90 -1.23 7.23
C TRP A 94 -9.90 -0.11 6.95
N ARG A 95 -11.02 -0.05 7.70
CA ARG A 95 -12.01 1.04 7.59
C ARG A 95 -11.39 2.40 7.90
N SER A 96 -10.53 2.49 8.92
CA SER A 96 -9.86 3.73 9.32
C SER A 96 -8.85 4.19 8.26
N ARG A 97 -8.05 3.26 7.73
CA ARG A 97 -7.09 3.51 6.66
C ARG A 97 -7.80 4.01 5.41
N ARG A 98 -8.93 3.40 5.07
CA ARG A 98 -9.77 3.82 3.95
C ARG A 98 -10.40 5.19 4.17
N ALA A 99 -10.93 5.47 5.35
CA ALA A 99 -11.52 6.77 5.68
C ALA A 99 -10.47 7.90 5.58
N ASN A 100 -9.23 7.64 6.01
CA ASN A 100 -8.12 8.58 5.90
C ASN A 100 -7.61 8.73 4.46
N ASN A 101 -7.60 7.65 3.68
CA ASN A 101 -7.11 7.62 2.29
C ASN A 101 -8.19 7.95 1.23
N GLY A 102 -9.41 8.35 1.64
CA GLY A 102 -10.58 8.58 0.77
C GLY A 102 -10.46 9.69 -0.30
N ASN A 103 -9.25 10.16 -0.63
CA ASN A 103 -8.96 11.11 -1.72
C ASN A 103 -7.89 10.62 -2.73
N MET A 104 -7.27 9.46 -2.56
CA MET A 104 -6.33 8.92 -3.55
C MET A 104 -6.88 7.58 -4.07
N GLY A 105 -7.36 7.61 -5.31
CA GLY A 105 -7.87 6.44 -6.03
C GLY A 105 -6.85 5.31 -6.10
N GLY A 106 -7.38 4.09 -6.21
CA GLY A 106 -6.69 2.82 -6.02
C GLY A 106 -5.45 2.59 -6.88
N GLY A 107 -4.54 1.81 -6.30
CA GLY A 107 -3.35 1.26 -6.96
C GLY A 107 -2.56 0.41 -5.95
N PRO A 108 -2.27 -0.87 -6.22
CA PRO A 108 -1.74 -1.81 -5.24
C PRO A 108 -0.21 -1.72 -5.12
N SER A 109 0.30 -2.26 -4.00
CA SER A 109 1.69 -2.69 -3.71
C SER A 109 2.26 -2.00 -2.48
N GLY A 110 2.66 -2.82 -1.50
CA GLY A 110 3.17 -2.37 -0.22
C GLY A 110 4.38 -1.44 -0.33
N GLN A 111 4.28 -0.27 0.32
CA GLN A 111 5.33 0.37 1.09
C GLN A 111 4.72 1.55 1.88
N PRO A 112 5.08 1.76 3.17
CA PRO A 112 4.75 3.01 3.86
C PRO A 112 5.68 4.12 3.36
N GLY A 113 5.37 4.71 2.20
CA GLY A 113 6.17 5.74 1.56
C GLY A 113 5.55 7.14 1.69
N THR A 114 6.16 7.93 2.58
CA THR A 114 6.15 9.42 2.70
C THR A 114 5.05 10.21 1.96
N LYS A 115 4.24 10.89 2.77
CA LYS A 115 3.37 12.05 2.48
C LYS A 115 3.69 12.71 1.12
N ARG A 116 2.92 12.35 0.08
CA ARG A 116 2.96 13.05 -1.22
C ARG A 116 2.61 14.51 -0.98
N GLN A 117 3.58 15.41 -1.16
CA GLN A 117 3.34 16.84 -1.11
C GLN A 117 2.38 17.22 -2.25
N LYS A 118 1.32 17.93 -1.90
CA LYS A 118 0.27 18.36 -2.82
C LYS A 118 0.90 19.30 -3.85
N VAL A 119 1.10 18.81 -5.08
CA VAL A 119 1.52 19.65 -6.20
C VAL A 119 0.31 20.45 -6.65
N GLU A 120 0.34 21.75 -6.40
CA GLU A 120 -0.63 22.70 -6.95
C GLU A 120 -0.48 22.75 -8.46
N ASN A 121 -1.60 22.59 -9.17
CA ASN A 121 -1.65 22.51 -10.63
C ASN A 121 -1.56 23.92 -11.23
N VAL A 122 -0.40 24.56 -11.07
CA VAL A 122 -0.07 25.82 -11.74
C VAL A 122 0.41 25.48 -13.14
N ALA A 123 -0.24 26.06 -14.16
CA ALA A 123 0.19 25.91 -15.55
C ALA A 123 1.57 26.56 -15.73
N LEU A 124 2.63 25.76 -15.61
CA LEU A 124 3.99 26.19 -15.85
C LEU A 124 4.11 26.65 -17.31
N THR A 125 4.77 27.79 -17.53
CA THR A 125 5.05 28.29 -18.87
C THR A 125 5.92 27.26 -19.63
N PRO A 126 5.85 27.21 -20.97
CA PRO A 126 6.58 26.21 -21.76
C PRO A 126 8.10 26.23 -21.53
N ASP A 127 8.65 27.39 -21.15
CA ASP A 127 10.05 27.57 -20.81
C ASP A 127 10.44 26.88 -19.49
N GLN A 128 9.61 27.03 -18.45
CA GLN A 128 9.83 26.37 -17.16
C GLN A 128 9.72 24.84 -17.24
N LEU A 129 8.80 24.35 -18.09
CA LEU A 129 8.64 22.92 -18.30
C LEU A 129 9.90 22.31 -18.95
N LYS A 130 10.50 23.01 -19.92
CA LYS A 130 11.72 22.57 -20.59
C LYS A 130 12.92 22.55 -19.63
N ALA A 131 13.07 23.59 -18.80
CA ALA A 131 14.12 23.65 -17.79
C ALA A 131 14.01 22.51 -16.76
N GLN A 132 12.80 22.18 -16.32
CA GLN A 132 12.58 21.09 -15.37
C GLN A 132 12.88 19.71 -15.99
N LEU A 133 12.51 19.52 -17.27
CA LEU A 133 12.76 18.27 -17.99
C LEU A 133 14.26 18.08 -18.28
N GLU A 134 14.98 19.16 -18.56
CA GLU A 134 16.43 19.13 -18.74
C GLU A 134 17.17 18.86 -17.42
N ALA A 135 16.78 19.53 -16.33
CA ALA A 135 17.34 19.27 -15.00
C ALA A 135 17.09 17.81 -14.54
N HIS A 136 15.89 17.29 -14.80
CA HIS A 136 15.56 15.90 -14.52
C HIS A 136 16.35 14.92 -15.41
N LYS A 137 16.57 15.27 -16.68
CA LYS A 137 17.39 14.48 -17.61
C LYS A 137 18.86 14.47 -17.21
N ALA A 138 19.39 15.58 -16.71
CA ALA A 138 20.75 15.67 -16.19
C ALA A 138 20.93 14.79 -14.94
N LEU A 139 19.94 14.77 -14.04
CA LEU A 139 19.94 13.92 -12.86
C LEU A 139 19.91 12.42 -13.22
N MET A 140 19.11 12.04 -14.22
CA MET A 140 18.95 10.64 -14.66
C MET A 140 20.10 10.13 -15.55
N SER A 141 20.87 11.03 -16.16
CA SER A 141 22.03 10.66 -17.01
C SER A 141 23.31 10.38 -16.21
N GLY A 142 23.26 10.42 -14.86
CA GLY A 142 24.36 9.96 -14.01
C GLY A 142 25.63 10.83 -14.07
N GLN A 143 25.53 12.10 -14.47
CA GLN A 143 26.63 13.05 -14.30
C GLN A 143 26.50 13.72 -12.94
N ALA A 144 27.43 13.40 -12.04
CA ALA A 144 27.58 14.14 -10.80
C ALA A 144 27.76 15.64 -11.13
N PRO A 145 27.03 16.55 -10.47
CA PRO A 145 27.28 17.97 -10.67
C PRO A 145 28.72 18.28 -10.26
N PRO A 146 29.43 19.16 -10.99
CA PRO A 146 30.76 19.59 -10.59
C PRO A 146 30.69 20.24 -9.20
N PRO A 147 31.68 20.03 -8.33
CA PRO A 147 31.70 20.64 -7.01
C PRO A 147 31.90 22.15 -7.20
N GLY A 148 30.83 22.95 -7.06
CA GLY A 148 30.96 24.41 -7.06
C GLY A 148 29.77 25.23 -7.52
N SER A 149 28.70 24.66 -8.09
CA SER A 149 27.52 25.46 -8.50
C SER A 149 26.42 25.41 -7.45
N VAL A 150 26.48 26.33 -6.49
CA VAL A 150 25.30 26.69 -5.69
C VAL A 150 24.28 27.40 -6.59
N PRO A 151 23.02 26.95 -6.67
CA PRO A 151 21.98 27.73 -7.33
C PRO A 151 21.66 28.99 -6.49
N PRO A 152 21.23 30.11 -7.12
CA PRO A 152 20.81 31.29 -6.39
C PRO A 152 19.54 30.97 -5.59
N GLN A 153 19.75 30.74 -4.29
CA GLN A 153 18.74 30.58 -3.28
C GLN A 153 17.99 31.90 -3.06
N PHE A 154 16.96 32.14 -3.86
CA PHE A 154 16.01 33.22 -3.60
C PHE A 154 15.06 32.78 -2.48
N GLY A 155 15.28 33.31 -1.27
CA GLY A 155 14.27 33.33 -0.21
C GLY A 155 14.55 32.56 1.08
N ALA A 156 15.77 32.61 1.63
CA ALA A 156 16.00 32.28 3.04
C ALA A 156 16.48 33.53 3.80
N PRO A 157 15.92 33.87 4.97
CA PRO A 157 16.47 34.94 5.81
C PRO A 157 17.88 34.56 6.28
N PRO A 158 18.77 35.54 6.51
CA PRO A 158 20.16 35.27 6.82
C PRO A 158 20.27 34.43 8.09
N ALA A 159 20.91 33.27 7.97
CA ALA A 159 21.34 32.49 9.11
C ALA A 159 22.30 33.36 9.94
N GLY A 160 21.88 33.71 11.16
CA GLY A 160 22.72 34.39 12.13
C GLY A 160 23.98 33.58 12.44
N PRO A 161 25.05 34.22 12.93
CA PRO A 161 26.30 33.53 13.22
C PRO A 161 26.06 32.41 14.24
N PRO A 162 26.75 31.25 14.09
CA PRO A 162 26.59 30.14 15.02
C PRO A 162 27.03 30.57 16.44
N PRO A 163 26.38 30.06 17.50
CA PRO A 163 26.78 30.37 18.86
C PRO A 163 28.19 29.86 19.15
N PRO A 164 28.97 30.55 20.01
CA PRO A 164 30.32 30.11 20.34
C PRO A 164 30.27 28.78 21.10
N PHE A 165 31.11 27.83 20.66
CA PHE A 165 31.38 26.59 21.36
C PHE A 165 31.90 26.89 22.78
N ALA A 166 31.17 26.44 23.80
CA ALA A 166 31.67 26.42 25.17
C ALA A 166 32.69 25.28 25.32
N PRO A 167 33.89 25.51 25.91
CA PRO A 167 34.86 24.45 26.15
C PRO A 167 34.35 23.52 27.26
N GLY A 168 34.42 22.23 27.01
CA GLY A 168 34.08 21.19 27.97
C GLY A 168 34.99 21.23 29.20
N TYR A 169 34.37 21.13 30.38
CA TYR A 169 35.07 20.87 31.62
C TYR A 169 35.24 19.34 31.79
N PRO A 170 36.45 18.86 32.15
CA PRO A 170 36.70 17.44 32.36
C PRO A 170 36.18 16.97 33.73
N ASN A 171 35.53 15.82 33.64
CA ASN A 171 35.35 14.74 34.61
C ASN A 171 36.18 14.82 35.92
N GLN A 172 35.48 14.92 37.06
CA GLN A 172 35.75 14.18 38.31
C GLN A 172 34.42 13.99 39.05
#